data_AF-A0A327NGX4-F1
#
_entry.id   AF-A0A327NGX4-F1
#
_cell.length_a   1.000
_cell.length_b   1.000
_cell.length_c   1.000
_cell.angle_alpha   90.00
_cell.angle_beta   90.00
_cell.angle_gamma   90.00
#
_symmetry.space_group_name_H-M   'P 1'
#
loop_
_entity.id
_entity.type
_entity.pdbx_description
1 polymer ?
#
loop_
_entity_poly.entity_id
_entity_poly.type
_entity_poly.pdbx_seq_one_letter_code
_entity_poly.pdbx_strand_id
1 'polypeptide(L)'
;MKVIKPNTHIREVKDGIELECVQLFNDPERTYLKIAFRNTTTVAYVLDIVSFTYKEKLPRRLRNKVSPQFEEMKPDDRLEPARIEAGRTEAFYYSIPLYSTTEDGYLEIIFREKVGARVVTLEVPAQKIMNAPLL
;
A
#
# COMPACT_ATOMS: atom_id res chain seq x y z
N MET A 1 -3.44 -14.21 -20.50
CA MET A 1 -3.19 -12.93 -19.78
C MET A 1 -1.70 -12.63 -19.85
N LYS A 2 -1.28 -11.46 -20.36
CA LYS A 2 0.13 -11.06 -20.31
C LYS A 2 0.54 -10.93 -18.84
N VAL A 3 1.53 -11.71 -18.41
CA VAL A 3 2.17 -11.54 -17.10
C VAL A 3 2.95 -10.24 -17.17
N ILE A 4 2.40 -9.16 -16.60
CA ILE A 4 3.14 -7.91 -16.47
C ILE A 4 4.17 -8.15 -15.37
N LYS A 5 5.45 -8.00 -15.69
CA LYS A 5 6.54 -8.21 -14.74
C LYS A 5 6.43 -7.18 -13.61
N PRO A 6 6.68 -7.57 -12.35
CA PRO A 6 6.78 -6.61 -11.26
C PRO A 6 7.84 -5.55 -11.58
N ASN A 7 7.56 -4.28 -11.28
CA ASN A 7 8.53 -3.18 -11.41
C ASN A 7 8.95 -2.60 -10.04
N THR A 8 8.48 -3.22 -8.96
CA THR A 8 8.79 -2.89 -7.57
C THR A 8 8.98 -4.18 -6.75
N HIS A 9 9.70 -4.06 -5.64
CA HIS A 9 9.99 -5.14 -4.68
C HIS A 9 9.72 -4.65 -3.26
N ILE A 10 8.45 -4.35 -2.97
CA ILE A 10 7.99 -3.92 -1.65
C ILE A 10 6.98 -4.95 -1.18
N ARG A 11 7.29 -5.64 -0.09
CA ARG A 11 6.50 -6.76 0.42
C ARG A 11 6.39 -6.70 1.92
N GLU A 12 5.23 -7.09 2.44
CA GLU A 12 4.98 -7.29 3.86
C GLU A 12 4.30 -8.64 4.08
N VAL A 13 4.58 -9.30 5.20
CA VAL A 13 3.91 -10.55 5.60
C VAL A 13 3.50 -10.47 7.06
N LYS A 14 2.20 -10.60 7.33
CA LYS A 14 1.66 -10.57 8.69
C LYS A 14 0.37 -11.35 8.79
N ASP A 15 0.19 -12.10 9.88
CA ASP A 15 -1.05 -12.84 10.19
C ASP A 15 -1.56 -13.74 9.05
N GLY A 16 -0.62 -14.35 8.30
CA GLY A 16 -0.93 -15.22 7.16
C GLY A 16 -1.44 -14.46 5.92
N ILE A 17 -1.22 -13.15 5.85
CA ILE A 17 -1.44 -12.33 4.68
C ILE A 17 -0.09 -11.87 4.15
N GLU A 18 0.12 -12.03 2.85
CA GLU A 18 1.29 -11.51 2.15
C GLU A 18 0.83 -10.40 1.20
N LEU A 19 1.37 -9.20 1.39
CA LEU A 19 1.15 -8.06 0.51
C LEU A 19 2.40 -7.81 -0.31
N GLU A 20 2.26 -7.60 -1.61
CA GLU A 20 3.35 -7.18 -2.48
C GLU A 20 2.88 -6.04 -3.38
N CYS A 21 3.51 -4.87 -3.30
CA CYS A 21 3.36 -3.85 -4.33
C CYS A 21 4.12 -4.33 -5.56
N VAL A 22 3.38 -4.90 -6.52
CA VAL A 22 3.93 -5.50 -7.74
C VAL A 22 4.12 -4.47 -8.83
N GLN A 23 3.29 -3.44 -8.88
CA GLN A 23 3.44 -2.36 -9.85
C GLN A 23 3.26 -0.99 -9.21
N LEU A 24 4.13 -0.09 -9.62
CA LEU A 24 4.15 1.30 -9.21
C LEU A 24 4.49 2.16 -10.44
N PHE A 25 3.64 3.12 -10.77
CA PHE A 25 3.86 4.04 -11.88
C PHE A 25 3.36 5.44 -11.53
N ASN A 26 3.84 6.46 -12.25
CA ASN A 26 3.31 7.81 -12.14
C ASN A 26 2.82 8.34 -13.48
N ASP A 27 1.91 9.30 -13.42
CA ASP A 27 1.72 10.31 -14.45
C ASP A 27 1.95 11.70 -13.82
N PRO A 28 1.72 12.83 -14.52
CA PRO A 28 1.93 14.16 -13.94
C PRO A 28 1.09 14.49 -12.71
N GLU A 29 -0.02 13.79 -12.48
CA GLU A 29 -1.00 14.10 -11.43
C GLU A 29 -1.19 12.97 -10.41
N ARG A 30 -0.83 11.73 -10.75
CA ARG A 30 -1.18 10.53 -9.98
C ARG A 30 -0.06 9.51 -9.88
N THR A 31 -0.11 8.75 -8.79
CA THR A 31 0.60 7.48 -8.63
C THR A 31 -0.38 6.31 -8.74
N TYR A 32 -0.01 5.31 -9.53
CA TYR A 32 -0.77 4.08 -9.73
C TYR A 32 -0.10 2.91 -9.02
N LEU A 33 -0.87 2.17 -8.23
CA LEU A 33 -0.43 1.04 -7.44
C LEU A 33 -1.18 -0.21 -7.86
N LYS A 34 -0.45 -1.31 -8.05
CA LYS A 34 -1.01 -2.66 -8.05
C LYS A 34 -0.41 -3.44 -6.90
N ILE A 35 -1.28 -3.96 -6.03
CA ILE A 35 -0.88 -4.74 -4.86
C ILE A 35 -1.42 -6.16 -5.02
N ALA A 36 -0.53 -7.14 -5.03
CA ALA A 36 -0.90 -8.54 -4.89
C ALA A 36 -1.15 -8.83 -3.40
N PHE A 37 -2.33 -9.33 -3.09
CA PHE A 37 -2.76 -9.70 -1.75
C PHE A 37 -2.97 -11.20 -1.74
N ARG A 38 -2.12 -11.93 -1.03
CA ARG A 38 -2.22 -13.38 -0.88
C ARG A 38 -2.66 -13.74 0.54
N ASN A 39 -3.76 -14.45 0.63
CA ASN A 39 -4.22 -15.05 1.88
C ASN A 39 -3.69 -16.48 1.98
N THR A 40 -2.73 -16.73 2.87
CA THR A 40 -2.15 -18.07 3.11
C THR A 40 -2.85 -18.83 4.23
N THR A 41 -3.87 -18.25 4.85
CA THR A 41 -4.64 -18.91 5.91
C THR A 41 -5.72 -19.83 5.33
N THR A 42 -6.36 -20.60 6.22
CA THR A 42 -7.49 -21.48 5.92
C THR A 42 -8.86 -20.79 5.95
N VAL A 43 -8.90 -19.50 6.30
CA VAL A 43 -10.15 -18.73 6.44
C VAL A 43 -10.09 -17.52 5.51
N ALA A 44 -11.20 -17.25 4.81
CA ALA A 44 -11.29 -16.09 3.93
C ALA A 44 -11.00 -14.78 4.69
N TYR A 45 -10.39 -13.82 4.01
CA TYR A 45 -10.20 -12.46 4.49
C TYR A 45 -11.31 -11.60 3.87
N VAL A 46 -12.18 -11.04 4.70
CA VAL A 46 -13.23 -10.12 4.24
C VAL A 46 -12.76 -8.69 4.51
N LEU A 47 -12.61 -7.91 3.46
CA LEU A 47 -12.12 -6.54 3.55
C LEU A 47 -13.15 -5.65 4.24
N ASP A 48 -12.68 -4.84 5.19
CA ASP A 48 -13.46 -3.76 5.82
C ASP A 48 -13.12 -2.42 5.17
N ILE A 49 -11.86 -2.03 5.29
CA ILE A 49 -11.36 -0.74 4.83
C ILE A 49 -9.90 -0.85 4.41
N VAL A 50 -9.56 -0.06 3.39
CA VAL A 50 -8.19 0.28 3.04
C VAL A 50 -7.98 1.77 3.26
N SER A 51 -6.97 2.13 4.05
CA SER A 51 -6.62 3.53 4.32
C SER A 51 -5.22 3.86 3.84
N PHE A 52 -5.06 5.10 3.39
CA PHE A 52 -3.81 5.62 2.85
C PHE A 52 -3.38 6.83 3.67
N THR A 53 -2.16 6.80 4.19
CA THR A 53 -1.61 7.93 4.94
C THR A 53 -0.17 8.13 4.52
N TYR A 54 0.14 9.30 4.01
CA TYR A 54 1.52 9.70 3.81
C TYR A 54 2.13 10.10 5.17
N LYS A 55 3.34 9.62 5.46
CA LYS A 55 4.05 9.87 6.73
C LYS A 55 5.51 10.24 6.49
N GLU A 56 6.00 11.25 7.19
CA GLU A 56 7.43 11.55 7.23
C GLU A 56 8.18 10.68 8.25
N LYS A 57 9.38 10.19 7.92
CA LYS A 57 10.26 9.56 8.93
C LYS A 57 10.99 10.62 9.73
N LEU A 58 10.49 10.90 10.93
CA LEU A 58 11.22 11.72 11.88
C LEU A 58 12.48 10.99 12.41
N PRO A 59 13.65 11.65 12.40
CA PRO A 59 14.84 11.15 13.08
C PRO A 59 14.54 10.84 14.54
N ARG A 60 15.15 9.76 15.07
CA ARG A 60 14.88 9.26 16.43
C ARG A 60 15.03 10.33 17.52
N ARG A 61 15.93 11.31 17.33
CA ARG A 61 16.17 12.45 18.24
C ARG A 61 15.03 13.48 18.27
N LEU A 62 14.20 13.52 17.22
CA LEU A 62 13.12 14.49 17.03
C LEU A 62 11.73 13.92 17.29
N ARG A 63 11.56 12.58 17.34
CA ARG A 63 10.26 11.93 17.56
C ARG A 63 9.48 12.40 18.80
N ASN A 64 10.17 12.80 19.86
CA ASN A 64 9.53 13.30 21.10
C ASN A 64 9.44 14.83 21.15
N LYS A 65 9.95 15.53 20.13
CA LYS A 65 10.07 17.00 20.09
C LYS A 65 9.23 17.63 18.99
N VAL A 66 8.88 16.86 17.96
CA VAL A 66 8.14 17.32 16.79
C VAL A 66 6.98 16.37 16.56
N SER A 67 5.80 16.92 16.34
CA SER A 67 4.63 16.14 15.92
C SER A 67 4.92 15.53 14.54
N PRO A 68 4.73 14.22 14.34
CA PRO A 68 4.87 13.60 13.02
C PRO A 68 3.96 14.33 12.03
N GLN A 69 4.51 14.77 10.90
CA GLN A 69 3.68 15.21 9.79
C GLN A 69 3.14 13.97 9.08
N PHE A 70 1.82 13.91 9.01
CA PHE A 70 1.10 12.91 8.25
C PHE A 70 -0.04 13.56 7.49
N GLU A 71 -0.34 13.02 6.33
CA GLU A 71 -1.42 13.48 5.47
C GLU A 71 -2.28 12.28 5.07
N GLU A 72 -3.57 12.35 5.36
CA GLU A 72 -4.51 11.32 4.92
C GLU A 72 -4.78 11.47 3.42
N MET A 73 -4.53 10.40 2.69
CA MET A 73 -4.72 10.36 1.25
C MET A 73 -6.03 9.65 0.94
N LYS A 74 -6.78 10.20 -0.03
CA LYS A 74 -7.91 9.50 -0.63
C LYS A 74 -7.51 9.06 -2.03
N PRO A 75 -7.70 7.78 -2.38
CA PRO A 75 -7.52 7.34 -3.75
C PRO A 75 -8.57 7.98 -4.64
N ASP A 76 -8.14 8.43 -5.82
CA ASP A 76 -9.01 8.96 -6.87
C ASP A 76 -9.86 7.82 -7.45
N ASP A 77 -9.22 6.70 -7.76
CA ASP A 77 -9.86 5.45 -8.18
C ASP A 77 -9.34 4.25 -7.40
N ARG A 78 -10.20 3.24 -7.26
CA ARG A 78 -9.88 1.99 -6.59
C ARG A 78 -10.62 0.81 -7.20
N LEU A 79 -9.94 -0.33 -7.26
CA LEU A 79 -10.54 -1.63 -7.53
C LEU A 79 -10.07 -2.60 -6.44
N GLU A 80 -11.01 -2.94 -5.55
CA GLU A 80 -10.75 -3.69 -4.32
C GLU A 80 -11.61 -4.97 -4.31
N PRO A 81 -10.99 -6.16 -4.27
CA PRO A 81 -11.69 -7.39 -3.94
C PRO A 81 -12.28 -7.31 -2.53
N ALA A 82 -13.60 -7.42 -2.40
CA ALA A 82 -14.26 -7.41 -1.09
C ALA A 82 -13.90 -8.61 -0.21
N ARG A 83 -13.43 -9.70 -0.82
CA ARG A 83 -13.11 -10.96 -0.14
C ARG A 83 -11.98 -11.70 -0.86
N ILE A 84 -11.04 -12.21 -0.07
CA ILE A 84 -9.92 -13.02 -0.53
C ILE A 84 -10.03 -14.39 0.10
N GLU A 85 -10.40 -15.40 -0.69
CA GLU A 85 -10.58 -16.76 -0.20
C GLU A 85 -9.27 -17.38 0.32
N ALA A 86 -9.40 -18.42 1.14
CA ALA A 86 -8.28 -19.17 1.68
C ALA A 86 -7.35 -19.67 0.55
N GLY A 87 -6.04 -19.47 0.72
CA GLY A 87 -5.01 -19.85 -0.25
C GLY A 87 -5.00 -19.06 -1.56
N ARG A 88 -5.88 -18.05 -1.74
CA ARG A 88 -5.96 -17.27 -2.98
C ARG A 88 -5.08 -16.03 -2.94
N THR A 89 -4.79 -15.55 -4.15
CA THR A 89 -4.13 -14.27 -4.39
C THR A 89 -5.06 -13.42 -5.25
N GLU A 90 -5.36 -12.22 -4.78
CA GLU A 90 -6.14 -11.24 -5.51
C GLU A 90 -5.30 -9.98 -5.75
N ALA A 91 -5.72 -9.15 -6.71
CA ALA A 91 -5.04 -7.91 -7.03
C ALA A 91 -5.90 -6.70 -6.66
N PHE A 92 -5.30 -5.77 -5.95
CA PHE A 92 -5.85 -4.46 -5.65
C PHE A 92 -5.21 -3.41 -6.56
N TYR A 93 -6.01 -2.46 -7.03
CA TYR A 93 -5.55 -1.37 -7.88
C TYR A 93 -5.99 -0.04 -7.29
N TYR A 94 -5.07 0.92 -7.29
CA TYR A 94 -5.34 2.27 -6.79
C TYR A 94 -4.70 3.30 -7.71
N SER A 95 -5.38 4.43 -7.86
CA SER A 95 -4.76 5.70 -8.24
C SER A 95 -4.85 6.65 -7.05
N ILE A 96 -3.74 7.28 -6.70
CA ILE A 96 -3.67 8.28 -5.63
C ILE A 96 -3.07 9.56 -6.21
N PRO A 97 -3.45 10.75 -5.70
CA PRO A 97 -2.80 12.00 -6.09
C PRO A 97 -1.28 11.91 -5.90
N LEU A 98 -0.53 12.39 -6.89
CA LEU A 98 0.92 12.44 -6.84
C LEU A 98 1.33 13.44 -5.76
N TYR A 99 1.98 12.94 -4.72
CA TYR A 99 2.44 13.76 -3.62
C TYR A 99 3.91 14.14 -3.80
N SER A 100 4.22 15.43 -3.67
CA SER A 100 5.62 15.90 -3.57
C SER A 100 6.06 15.83 -2.12
N THR A 101 7.03 14.97 -1.84
CA THR A 101 7.39 14.61 -0.47
C THR A 101 8.85 14.88 -0.18
N THR A 102 9.20 14.99 1.11
CA THR A 102 10.58 14.89 1.57
C THR A 102 11.12 13.47 1.30
N GLU A 103 12.38 13.31 0.89
CA GLU A 103 12.94 12.01 0.48
C GLU A 103 12.83 10.90 1.54
N ASP A 104 12.63 11.25 2.80
CA ASP A 104 12.67 10.32 3.93
C ASP A 104 11.31 9.71 4.32
N GLY A 105 10.20 10.09 3.69
CA GLY A 105 8.88 9.56 4.07
C GLY A 105 8.43 8.29 3.33
N TYR A 106 7.18 7.91 3.58
CA TYR A 106 6.55 6.73 2.99
C TYR A 106 5.03 6.87 2.95
N LEU A 107 4.41 6.19 2.00
CA LEU A 107 2.98 5.96 1.96
C LEU A 107 2.67 4.70 2.77
N GLU A 108 1.89 4.86 3.83
CA GLU A 108 1.32 3.77 4.60
C GLU A 108 -0.02 3.35 4.01
N ILE A 109 -0.16 2.06 3.70
CA ILE A 109 -1.41 1.46 3.21
C ILE A 109 -1.84 0.39 4.20
N ILE A 110 -2.95 0.61 4.89
CA ILE A 110 -3.47 -0.33 5.90
C ILE A 110 -4.66 -1.08 5.32
N PHE A 111 -4.61 -2.41 5.37
CA PHE A 111 -5.70 -3.32 5.04
C PHE A 111 -6.28 -3.88 6.34
N ARG A 112 -7.56 -3.61 6.59
CA ARG A 112 -8.28 -4.08 7.77
C ARG A 112 -9.34 -5.12 7.40
N GLU A 113 -9.38 -6.18 8.20
CA GLU A 113 -10.40 -7.22 8.09
C GLU A 113 -11.68 -6.83 8.83
N LYS A 114 -12.83 -7.20 8.26
CA LYS A 114 -14.16 -6.91 8.81
C LYS A 114 -14.56 -7.79 9.98
N VAL A 115 -14.33 -9.10 9.87
CA VAL A 115 -14.83 -10.10 10.84
C VAL A 115 -13.72 -10.58 11.79
N GLY A 116 -12.46 -10.42 11.42
CA GLY A 116 -11.30 -10.78 12.24
C GLY A 116 -10.52 -9.57 12.74
N ALA A 117 -9.46 -9.84 13.51
CA ALA A 117 -8.56 -8.83 14.07
C ALA A 117 -7.34 -8.54 13.18
N ARG A 118 -7.28 -9.12 11.97
CA ARG A 118 -6.12 -9.01 11.08
C ARG A 118 -6.03 -7.59 10.51
N VAL A 119 -4.89 -6.94 10.77
CA VAL A 119 -4.54 -5.61 10.23
C VAL A 119 -3.13 -5.69 9.69
N VAL A 120 -2.98 -5.42 8.39
CA VAL A 120 -1.69 -5.53 7.69
C VAL A 120 -1.37 -4.20 7.03
N THR A 121 -0.13 -3.76 7.20
CA THR A 121 0.32 -2.44 6.77
C THR A 121 1.44 -2.61 5.75
N LEU A 122 1.25 -2.07 4.54
CA LEU A 122 2.29 -1.99 3.53
C LEU A 122 2.87 -0.58 3.51
N GLU A 123 4.18 -0.45 3.73
CA GLU A 123 4.89 0.82 3.64
C GLU A 123 5.58 0.94 2.28
N VAL A 124 5.14 1.89 1.45
CA VAL A 124 5.75 2.18 0.14
C VAL A 124 6.64 3.42 0.29
N PRO A 125 7.98 3.30 0.18
CA PRO A 125 8.88 4.44 0.39
C PRO A 125 8.63 5.56 -0.63
N ALA A 126 8.69 6.82 -0.18
CA ALA A 126 8.49 7.98 -1.05
C ALA A 126 9.47 7.99 -2.22
N GLN A 127 10.74 7.63 -1.99
CA GLN A 127 11.74 7.50 -3.06
C GLN A 127 11.35 6.50 -4.14
N LYS A 128 10.64 5.41 -3.79
CA LYS A 128 10.16 4.45 -4.78
C LYS A 128 9.01 5.02 -5.60
N ILE A 129 8.13 5.81 -4.97
CA ILE A 129 7.05 6.51 -5.65
C ILE A 129 7.62 7.55 -6.60
N MET A 130 8.49 8.45 -6.14
CA MET A 130 9.05 9.52 -6.97
C MET A 130 9.85 9.00 -8.17
N ASN A 131 10.58 7.88 -8.00
CA ASN A 131 11.37 7.28 -9.07
C ASN A 131 10.60 6.21 -9.87
N ALA A 132 9.28 6.11 -9.69
CA ALA A 132 8.47 5.16 -10.44
C ALA A 132 8.47 5.52 -11.95
N PRO A 133 8.45 4.52 -12.84
CA PRO A 133 8.34 4.79 -14.28
C PRO A 133 7.07 5.58 -14.61
N LEU A 134 7.16 6.44 -15.62
CA LEU A 134 5.99 7.15 -16.15
C LEU A 134 5.17 6.24 -17.06
N LEU A 135 3.84 6.38 -17.03
CA LEU A 135 2.90 5.73 -17.96
C LEU A 135 2.79 6.45 -19.30
#